data_AF-A0A0P0GIF8-F1
#
_entry.id   AF-A0A0P0GIF8-F1
#
_cell.length_a   1.000
_cell.length_b   1.000
_cell.length_c   1.000
_cell.angle_alpha   90.00
_cell.angle_beta   90.00
_cell.angle_gamma   90.00
#
_symmetry.space_group_name_H-M   'P 1'
#
loop_
_entity.id
_entity.type
_entity.pdbx_description
1 polymer ?
#
loop_
_entity_poly.entity_id
_entity_poly.type
_entity_poly.pdbx_seq_one_letter_code
_entity_poly.pdbx_strand_id
1 'polypeptide(L)'
;MWKYFALAAFAGFGVYVYKILKAPRSYQEYIQHSLGYASRMKEDENVVSKVLTAHLAIDSDAIELYLYRRYINGKVTKLKLPFKPFPLSMCPIEVQEQVKGGEYIVHKF
;
A
#
# COMPACT_ATOMS: atom_id res chain seq x y z
N MET A 1 26.03 28.20 -28.63
CA MET A 1 25.69 28.11 -27.19
C MET A 1 24.38 27.32 -26.97
N TRP A 2 24.24 26.11 -27.56
CA TRP A 2 22.92 25.42 -27.63
C TRP A 2 22.94 23.90 -27.37
N LYS A 3 24.05 23.35 -26.86
CA LYS A 3 24.23 21.88 -26.75
C LYS A 3 23.92 21.28 -25.37
N TYR A 4 23.58 22.10 -24.37
CA TYR A 4 23.40 21.61 -22.98
C TYR A 4 21.94 21.39 -22.55
N PHE A 5 20.95 21.76 -23.37
CA PHE A 5 19.53 21.61 -22.98
C PHE A 5 18.96 20.20 -23.19
N ALA A 6 19.60 19.36 -24.01
CA ALA A 6 19.08 18.02 -24.29
C ALA A 6 19.29 17.01 -23.15
N LEU A 7 20.32 17.18 -22.31
CA LEU A 7 20.67 16.18 -21.29
C LEU A 7 19.75 16.20 -20.06
N ALA A 8 19.16 17.35 -19.73
CA ALA A 8 18.28 17.49 -18.56
C ALA A 8 16.90 16.85 -18.78
N ALA A 9 16.42 16.78 -20.03
CA ALA A 9 15.11 16.22 -20.36
C ALA A 9 15.05 14.69 -20.18
N PHE A 10 16.14 13.97 -20.49
CA PHE A 10 16.18 12.52 -20.34
C PHE A 10 16.28 12.07 -18.88
N ALA A 11 16.96 12.84 -18.03
CA ALA A 11 17.03 12.55 -16.60
C ALA A 11 15.66 12.70 -15.91
N GLY A 12 14.91 13.75 -16.27
CA GLY A 12 13.54 13.96 -15.76
C GLY A 12 12.55 12.90 -16.25
N PHE A 13 12.63 12.53 -17.54
CA PHE A 13 11.76 11.51 -18.12
C PHE A 13 12.05 10.12 -17.56
N GLY A 14 13.32 9.76 -17.35
CA GLY A 14 13.71 8.51 -16.73
C GLY A 14 13.13 8.33 -15.33
N VAL A 15 13.17 9.37 -14.48
CA VAL A 15 12.59 9.33 -13.13
C VAL A 15 11.06 9.25 -13.16
N TYR A 16 10.42 9.94 -14.10
CA TYR A 16 8.97 9.89 -14.28
C TYR A 16 8.49 8.52 -14.73
N VAL A 17 9.14 7.94 -15.75
CA VAL A 17 8.88 6.57 -16.23
C VAL A 17 9.19 5.54 -15.14
N TYR A 18 10.26 5.73 -14.36
CA TYR A 18 10.59 4.84 -13.23
C TYR A 18 9.55 4.89 -12.10
N LYS A 19 8.92 6.04 -11.86
CA LYS A 19 7.80 6.19 -10.90
C LYS A 19 6.49 5.57 -11.41
N ILE A 20 6.27 5.53 -12.72
CA ILE A 20 5.10 4.88 -13.34
C ILE A 20 5.27 3.35 -13.39
N LEU A 21 6.48 2.87 -13.70
CA LEU A 21 6.77 1.44 -13.87
C LEU A 21 6.74 0.63 -12.57
N LYS A 22 6.82 1.27 -11.39
CA LYS A 22 6.71 0.63 -10.07
C LYS A 22 5.30 0.66 -9.47
N ALA A 23 4.27 1.00 -10.24
CA ALA A 23 2.92 0.62 -9.86
C ALA A 23 2.88 -0.93 -9.80
N PRO A 24 2.40 -1.54 -8.70
CA PRO A 24 2.28 -3.00 -8.64
C PRO A 24 1.45 -3.46 -9.83
N ARG A 25 1.96 -4.42 -10.60
CA ARG A 25 1.26 -4.88 -11.82
C ARG A 25 0.08 -5.78 -11.47
N SER A 26 0.10 -6.36 -10.27
CA SER A 26 -0.95 -7.24 -9.77
C SER A 26 -1.27 -6.96 -8.30
N TYR A 27 -2.48 -7.35 -7.89
CA TYR A 27 -2.91 -7.31 -6.50
C TYR A 27 -1.98 -8.12 -5.58
N GLN A 28 -1.49 -9.28 -6.04
CA GLN A 28 -0.59 -10.12 -5.25
C GLN A 28 0.74 -9.42 -4.96
N GLU A 29 1.35 -8.78 -5.95
CA GLU A 29 2.56 -7.98 -5.76
C GLU A 29 2.33 -6.81 -4.79
N TYR A 30 1.17 -6.14 -4.92
CA TYR A 30 0.80 -5.04 -4.03
C TYR A 30 0.72 -5.51 -2.57
N ILE A 31 0.06 -6.65 -2.33
CA ILE A 31 -0.04 -7.24 -0.99
C ILE A 31 1.33 -7.69 -0.49
N GLN A 32 2.10 -8.43 -1.28
CA GLN A 32 3.42 -8.93 -0.87
C GLN A 32 4.38 -7.80 -0.49
N HIS A 33 4.42 -6.73 -1.29
CA HIS A 33 5.25 -5.57 -1.01
C HIS A 33 4.82 -4.87 0.29
N SER A 34 3.50 -4.77 0.50
CA SER A 34 2.93 -4.15 1.70
C SER A 34 3.14 -4.98 2.95
N LEU A 35 3.05 -6.30 2.84
CA LEU A 35 3.40 -7.25 3.91
C LEU A 35 4.88 -7.13 4.27
N GLY A 36 5.77 -7.14 3.28
CA GLY A 36 7.21 -6.98 3.50
C GLY A 36 7.54 -5.67 4.22
N TYR A 37 6.84 -4.58 3.88
CA TYR A 37 6.98 -3.31 4.60
C TYR A 37 6.42 -3.38 6.03
N ALA A 38 5.20 -3.91 6.20
CA ALA A 38 4.56 -4.06 7.50
C ALA A 38 5.39 -4.90 8.48
N SER A 39 5.99 -6.00 8.01
CA SER A 39 6.88 -6.86 8.81
C SER A 39 8.18 -6.16 9.21
N ARG A 40 8.69 -5.24 8.38
CA ARG A 40 9.93 -4.49 8.65
C ARG A 40 9.71 -3.27 9.52
N MET A 41 8.47 -2.83 9.71
CA MET A 41 8.21 -1.73 10.63
C MET A 41 8.64 -2.16 12.03
N LYS A 42 9.45 -1.32 12.71
CA LYS A 42 9.94 -1.57 14.07
C LYS A 42 8.85 -2.21 14.92
N GLU A 43 9.18 -3.39 15.43
CA GLU A 43 8.37 -4.04 16.44
C GLU A 43 8.46 -3.18 17.70
N ASP A 44 7.29 -2.76 18.17
CA ASP A 44 7.18 -2.24 19.51
C ASP A 44 6.97 -3.45 20.40
N GLU A 45 7.82 -3.61 21.42
CA GLU A 45 7.81 -4.76 22.34
C GLU A 45 6.46 -4.95 23.04
N ASN A 46 5.62 -3.91 23.04
CA ASN A 46 4.28 -3.94 23.61
C ASN A 46 3.19 -4.37 22.63
N VAL A 47 3.52 -4.65 21.36
CA VAL A 47 2.52 -5.07 20.36
C VAL A 47 2.30 -6.57 20.44
N VAL A 48 1.07 -6.95 20.76
CA VAL A 48 0.62 -8.34 20.93
C VAL A 48 0.17 -8.94 19.60
N SER A 49 -0.43 -8.14 18.73
CA SER A 49 -0.83 -8.60 17.41
C SER A 49 -0.87 -7.48 16.39
N LYS A 50 -0.67 -7.85 15.12
CA LYS A 50 -0.76 -6.92 13.99
C LYS A 50 -1.71 -7.49 12.95
N VAL A 51 -2.52 -6.64 12.34
CA VAL A 51 -3.46 -7.04 11.29
C VAL A 51 -3.36 -6.06 10.14
N LEU A 52 -3.02 -6.58 8.96
CA LEU A 52 -3.09 -5.84 7.71
C LEU A 52 -4.50 -5.96 7.15
N THR A 53 -5.09 -4.82 6.82
CA THR A 53 -6.45 -4.71 6.29
C THR A 53 -6.46 -3.84 5.05
N ALA A 54 -7.34 -4.17 4.11
CA ALA A 54 -7.65 -3.37 2.94
C ALA A 54 -8.99 -2.66 3.13
N HIS A 55 -9.01 -1.38 2.79
CA HIS A 55 -10.15 -0.47 2.95
C HIS A 55 -10.44 0.17 1.62
N LEU A 56 -11.71 0.44 1.33
CA LEU A 56 -12.07 1.26 0.18
C LEU A 56 -11.69 2.72 0.47
N ALA A 57 -11.02 3.36 -0.48
CA ALA A 57 -10.82 4.80 -0.41
C ALA A 57 -12.16 5.52 -0.63
N ILE A 58 -12.48 6.49 0.22
CA ILE A 58 -13.80 7.17 0.24
C ILE A 58 -14.11 7.86 -1.09
N ASP A 59 -13.08 8.37 -1.78
CA ASP A 59 -13.23 9.19 -3.00
C ASP A 59 -12.67 8.51 -4.26
N SER A 60 -12.34 7.21 -4.20
CA SER A 60 -11.80 6.51 -5.36
C SER A 60 -12.15 5.02 -5.34
N ASP A 61 -12.38 4.43 -6.51
CA ASP A 61 -12.47 2.97 -6.71
C ASP A 61 -11.09 2.31 -6.58
N ALA A 62 -10.48 2.50 -5.42
CA ALA A 62 -9.17 1.97 -5.07
C ALA A 62 -9.15 1.53 -3.61
N ILE A 63 -8.32 0.52 -3.34
CA ILE A 63 -8.07 0.03 -2.00
C ILE A 63 -6.85 0.72 -1.40
N GLU A 64 -6.92 0.97 -0.11
CA GLU A 64 -5.80 1.43 0.71
C GLU A 64 -5.53 0.41 1.82
N LEU A 65 -4.26 0.27 2.18
CA LEU A 65 -3.84 -0.69 3.20
C LEU A 65 -3.57 0.00 4.54
N TYR A 66 -4.13 -0.61 5.59
CA TYR A 66 -3.99 -0.16 6.96
C TYR A 66 -3.44 -1.29 7.82
N LEU A 67 -2.45 -0.95 8.64
CA LEU A 67 -1.89 -1.82 9.65
C LEU A 67 -2.52 -1.46 11.00
N TYR A 68 -3.34 -2.35 11.52
CA TYR A 68 -3.82 -2.30 12.89
C TYR A 68 -2.81 -2.99 13.81
N ARG A 69 -2.50 -2.36 14.94
CA ARG A 69 -1.64 -2.92 15.98
C ARG A 69 -2.40 -2.93 17.29
N ARG A 70 -2.42 -4.08 17.95
CA ARG A 70 -2.97 -4.24 19.30
C ARG A 70 -1.83 -4.27 20.29
N TYR A 71 -1.91 -3.43 21.30
CA TYR A 71 -0.92 -3.31 22.36
C TYR A 71 -1.34 -4.10 23.59
N ILE A 72 -0.37 -4.45 24.44
CA ILE A 72 -0.59 -5.20 25.68
C ILE A 72 -1.49 -4.46 26.67
N ASN A 73 -1.45 -3.13 26.65
CA ASN A 73 -2.35 -2.26 27.41
C ASN A 73 -3.78 -2.19 26.83
N GLY A 74 -4.09 -3.00 25.81
CA GLY A 74 -5.39 -3.04 25.14
C GLY A 74 -5.61 -1.93 24.10
N LYS A 75 -4.70 -0.97 23.95
CA LYS A 75 -4.79 0.09 22.93
C LYS A 75 -4.71 -0.51 21.53
N VAL A 76 -5.53 0.00 20.63
CA VAL A 76 -5.45 -0.32 19.20
C VAL A 76 -5.06 0.93 18.43
N THR A 77 -4.05 0.82 17.58
CA THR A 77 -3.66 1.91 16.67
C THR A 77 -3.84 1.47 15.23
N LYS A 78 -4.43 2.36 14.42
CA LYS A 78 -4.57 2.20 12.97
C LYS A 78 -3.50 3.05 12.29
N LEU A 79 -2.67 2.44 11.46
CA LEU A 79 -1.65 3.13 10.68
C LEU A 79 -1.91 2.94 9.19
N LYS A 80 -2.04 4.03 8.44
CA LYS A 80 -2.07 3.98 6.97
C LYS A 80 -0.69 3.65 6.44
N LEU A 81 -0.58 2.64 5.57
CA LEU A 81 0.69 2.37 4.90
C LEU A 81 0.95 3.44 3.82
N PRO A 82 2.21 3.87 3.62
CA PRO A 82 2.56 4.93 2.68
C PRO A 82 2.58 4.45 1.21
N PHE A 83 1.69 3.52 0.87
CA PHE A 83 1.54 3.04 -0.50
C PHE A 83 0.45 3.82 -1.22
N LYS A 84 0.61 3.94 -2.54
CA LYS A 84 -0.47 4.46 -3.38
C LYS A 84 -1.69 3.53 -3.26
N PRO A 85 -2.91 4.08 -3.32
CA PRO A 85 -4.11 3.27 -3.45
C PRO A 85 -4.01 2.37 -4.69
N PHE A 86 -4.45 1.12 -4.56
CA PHE A 86 -4.43 0.15 -5.64
C PHE A 86 -5.84 0.04 -6.27
N PRO A 87 -6.00 0.10 -7.61
CA PRO A 87 -7.32 0.10 -8.23
C PRO A 87 -8.15 -1.12 -7.83
N LEU A 88 -9.39 -0.89 -7.37
CA LEU A 88 -10.30 -1.94 -6.94
C LEU A 88 -10.62 -2.91 -8.09
N SER A 89 -10.73 -2.39 -9.31
CA SER A 89 -10.97 -3.18 -10.53
C SER A 89 -9.86 -4.19 -10.84
N MET A 90 -8.67 -4.02 -10.26
CA MET A 90 -7.53 -4.93 -10.42
C MET A 90 -7.40 -5.92 -9.25
N CYS A 91 -8.31 -5.85 -8.26
CA CYS A 91 -8.38 -6.80 -7.16
C CYS A 91 -9.19 -8.05 -7.56
N PRO A 92 -8.96 -9.20 -6.90
CA PRO A 92 -9.86 -10.35 -7.01
C PRO A 92 -11.29 -9.99 -6.61
N ILE A 93 -12.29 -10.62 -7.24
CA ILE A 93 -13.71 -10.30 -7.05
C ILE A 93 -14.10 -10.42 -5.57
N GLU A 94 -13.59 -11.44 -4.89
CA GLU A 94 -13.84 -11.70 -3.48
C GLU A 94 -13.37 -10.54 -2.60
N VAL A 95 -12.23 -9.94 -2.94
CA VAL A 95 -11.69 -8.77 -2.24
C VAL A 95 -12.54 -7.55 -2.55
N GLN A 96 -12.97 -7.39 -3.82
CA GLN A 96 -13.82 -6.27 -4.20
C GLN A 96 -15.14 -6.26 -3.43
N GLU A 97 -15.80 -7.41 -3.31
CA GLU A 97 -17.06 -7.55 -2.60
C GLU A 97 -16.90 -7.32 -1.09
N GLN A 98 -15.87 -7.91 -0.47
CA GLN A 98 -15.63 -7.77 0.97
C GLN A 98 -15.24 -6.33 1.35
N VAL A 99 -14.42 -5.67 0.54
CA VAL A 99 -14.03 -4.27 0.79
C VAL A 99 -15.21 -3.32 0.56
N LYS A 100 -16.10 -3.58 -0.41
CA LYS A 100 -17.34 -2.80 -0.56
C LYS A 100 -18.28 -2.93 0.66
N GLY A 101 -18.23 -4.06 1.36
CA GLY A 101 -18.95 -4.28 2.61
C GLY A 101 -18.29 -3.64 3.84
N GLY A 102 -17.10 -3.05 3.71
CA GLY A 102 -16.38 -2.38 4.79
C GLY A 102 -14.87 -2.62 4.73
N GLU A 103 -14.38 -3.60 5.48
CA GLU A 103 -12.94 -3.88 5.63
C GLU A 103 -12.62 -5.33 5.27
N TYR A 104 -11.55 -5.54 4.51
CA TYR A 104 -11.04 -6.87 4.19
C TYR A 104 -9.76 -7.16 4.97
N ILE A 105 -9.70 -8.30 5.67
CA ILE A 105 -8.50 -8.72 6.37
C ILE A 105 -7.56 -9.38 5.37
N VAL A 106 -6.44 -8.72 5.09
CA VAL A 106 -5.42 -9.22 4.18
C VAL A 106 -4.53 -10.24 4.88
N HIS A 107 -4.09 -9.93 6.10
CA HIS A 107 -3.19 -10.79 6.85
C HIS A 107 -3.21 -10.48 8.34
N LYS A 108 -2.97 -11.51 9.17
CA LYS A 108 -2.76 -11.38 10.62
C LYS A 108 -1.35 -11.90 10.94
N PHE A 109 -0.60 -11.12 11.69
CA PHE A 109 0.72 -11.47 12.21
C PHE A 109 0.60 -11.87 13.69
#